data_AF-A0A518AQT4-F1
#
_entry.id   AF-A0A518AQT4-F1
#
_cell.length_a   1.000
_cell.length_b   1.000
_cell.length_c   1.000
_cell.angle_alpha   90.00
_cell.angle_beta   90.00
_cell.angle_gamma   90.00
#
_symmetry.space_group_name_H-M   'P 1'
#
loop_
_entity.id
_entity.type
_entity.pdbx_description
1 polymer ?
#
loop_
_entity_poly.entity_id
_entity_poly.type
_entity_poly.pdbx_seq_one_letter_code
_entity_poly.pdbx_strand_id
1 'polypeptide(L)'
;MSRYHDNNTFASDPLELKLDRTRLQRMHPEGLLSRLLGRRRQFIEIIDEHLSFGDSRAAVVLSRVPLRVSAYSDELDCSVVLEFDKTAAKVILDRFPELRVGDRLITVNTYARGDQPVRDLWNGPASYHRYGNFFPVIANFYAVDLAPVAKRTAAIEDAEFRRCEKCAEEYLLINDDRARNGSPFLSSIPL
;
A
#
# COMPACT_ATOMS: atom_id res chain seq x y z
N MET A 1 14.88 -6.30 9.18
CA MET A 1 15.04 -5.24 10.22
C MET A 1 14.66 -3.92 9.57
N SER A 2 13.58 -3.28 10.01
CA SER A 2 13.25 -1.92 9.57
C SER A 2 13.97 -0.93 10.50
N ARG A 3 14.96 -0.21 9.99
CA ARG A 3 15.75 0.79 10.72
C ARG A 3 14.90 1.98 11.17
N TYR A 4 13.78 2.29 10.51
CA TYR A 4 13.06 3.55 10.72
C TYR A 4 11.65 3.44 11.32
N HIS A 5 10.98 2.29 11.28
CA HIS A 5 9.61 2.14 11.80
C HIS A 5 9.50 1.39 13.14
N ASP A 6 10.21 0.27 13.31
CA ASP A 6 10.38 -0.45 14.58
C ASP A 6 11.40 -1.59 14.36
N ASN A 7 12.47 -1.67 15.16
CA ASN A 7 13.47 -2.74 15.03
C ASN A 7 13.01 -4.08 15.63
N ASN A 8 11.90 -4.09 16.38
CA ASN A 8 11.38 -5.27 17.07
C ASN A 8 10.23 -5.97 16.32
N THR A 9 9.94 -5.55 15.09
CA THR A 9 8.86 -6.10 14.28
C THR A 9 9.42 -6.70 12.99
N PHE A 10 9.07 -7.95 12.69
CA PHE A 10 9.49 -8.68 11.50
C PHE A 10 8.27 -8.90 10.59
N ALA A 11 8.43 -8.64 9.29
CA ALA A 11 7.43 -9.04 8.31
C ALA A 11 7.40 -10.56 8.18
N SER A 12 6.19 -11.11 8.06
CA SER A 12 5.99 -12.53 7.79
C SER A 12 6.43 -12.85 6.35
N ASP A 13 6.16 -11.94 5.41
CA ASP A 13 6.43 -12.16 3.99
C ASP A 13 7.10 -10.95 3.31
N PRO A 14 8.38 -10.64 3.61
CA PRO A 14 9.11 -9.59 2.91
C PRO A 14 9.46 -9.98 1.47
N LEU A 15 9.57 -8.98 0.57
CA LEU A 15 9.88 -9.20 -0.85
C LEU A 15 11.24 -8.65 -1.30
N GLU A 16 11.97 -7.93 -0.45
CA GLU A 16 13.29 -7.35 -0.79
C GLU A 16 13.29 -6.52 -2.08
N LEU A 17 12.21 -5.76 -2.32
CA LEU A 17 12.03 -5.00 -3.55
C LEU A 17 12.86 -3.71 -3.55
N LYS A 18 13.44 -3.37 -4.71
CA LYS A 18 14.09 -2.08 -4.93
C LYS A 18 13.11 -1.05 -5.46
N LEU A 19 13.14 0.16 -4.89
CA LEU A 19 12.33 1.29 -5.31
C LEU A 19 12.79 1.87 -6.67
N ASP A 20 11.85 2.02 -7.61
CA ASP A 20 12.04 2.86 -8.80
C ASP A 20 11.88 4.33 -8.42
N ARG A 21 13.00 4.94 -8.04
CA ARG A 21 13.07 6.35 -7.63
C ARG A 21 12.64 7.30 -8.74
N THR A 22 12.96 6.99 -10.00
CA THR A 22 12.57 7.82 -11.15
C THR A 22 11.06 7.85 -11.29
N ARG A 23 10.42 6.70 -11.12
CA ARG A 23 8.96 6.59 -11.20
C ARG A 23 8.26 7.22 -10.00
N LEU A 24 8.78 7.03 -8.79
CA LEU A 24 8.29 7.72 -7.60
C LEU A 24 8.31 9.25 -7.80
N GLN A 25 9.39 9.79 -8.39
CA GLN A 25 9.51 11.21 -8.70
C GLN A 25 8.48 11.68 -9.75
N ARG A 26 8.20 10.86 -10.76
CA ARG A 26 7.19 11.19 -11.80
C ARG A 26 5.77 11.16 -11.25
N MET A 27 5.46 10.23 -10.35
CA MET A 27 4.15 10.13 -9.71
C MET A 27 3.93 11.27 -8.70
N HIS A 28 4.98 11.68 -7.98
CA HIS A 28 4.89 12.66 -6.89
C HIS A 28 5.85 13.84 -7.12
N PRO A 29 5.62 14.67 -8.15
CA PRO A 29 6.51 15.78 -8.50
C PRO A 29 6.50 16.89 -7.44
N GLU A 30 5.38 17.11 -6.75
CA GLU A 30 5.26 18.05 -5.62
C GLU A 30 6.22 17.69 -4.47
N GLY A 31 6.53 16.40 -4.31
CA GLY A 31 7.58 15.93 -3.42
C GLY A 31 8.98 16.43 -3.79
N LEU A 32 9.18 17.10 -4.94
CA LEU A 32 10.39 17.86 -5.26
C LEU A 32 10.48 19.19 -4.51
N LEU A 33 9.37 19.87 -4.18
CA LEU A 33 9.42 21.16 -3.47
C LEU A 33 9.97 20.98 -2.04
N SER A 34 9.74 19.81 -1.43
CA SER A 34 10.36 19.43 -0.15
C SER A 34 11.88 19.21 -0.21
N ARG A 35 12.52 19.25 -1.41
CA ARG A 35 13.99 19.25 -1.56
C ARG A 35 14.65 20.40 -0.80
N LEU A 36 13.95 21.51 -0.62
CA LEU A 36 14.45 22.68 0.11
C LEU A 36 14.55 22.44 1.63
N LEU A 37 13.90 21.40 2.17
CA LEU A 37 13.79 21.16 3.62
C LEU A 37 14.57 19.93 4.12
N GLY A 38 15.41 19.29 3.28
CA GLY A 38 16.28 18.16 3.69
C GLY A 38 15.58 16.84 4.04
N ARG A 39 14.25 16.81 4.23
CA ARG A 39 13.49 15.63 4.68
C ARG A 39 13.27 14.57 3.60
N ARG A 40 13.41 14.90 2.30
CA ARG A 40 13.07 14.00 1.19
C ARG A 40 13.94 12.73 1.11
N ARG A 41 15.24 12.85 1.40
CA ARG A 41 16.17 11.71 1.30
C ARG A 41 15.77 10.61 2.31
N GLN A 42 15.45 11.03 3.52
CA GLN A 42 14.96 10.13 4.58
C GLN A 42 13.65 9.45 4.18
N PHE A 43 12.70 10.18 3.59
CA PHE A 43 11.45 9.55 3.11
C PHE A 43 11.64 8.55 1.97
N ILE A 44 12.55 8.82 1.02
CA ILE A 44 12.86 7.85 -0.05
C ILE A 44 13.51 6.59 0.53
N GLU A 45 14.44 6.77 1.48
CA GLU A 45 15.08 5.65 2.18
C GLU A 45 14.05 4.84 2.99
N ILE A 46 13.08 5.50 3.62
CA ILE A 46 11.95 4.85 4.30
C ILE A 46 11.11 4.03 3.33
N ILE A 47 10.75 4.56 2.15
CA ILE A 47 9.94 3.81 1.18
C ILE A 47 10.72 2.61 0.61
N ASP A 48 12.02 2.78 0.37
CA ASP A 48 12.90 1.70 -0.10
C ASP A 48 13.01 0.59 0.95
N GLU A 49 13.16 0.97 2.22
CA GLU A 49 13.11 0.06 3.36
C GLU A 49 11.76 -0.64 3.50
N HIS A 50 10.68 0.12 3.32
CA HIS A 50 9.31 -0.38 3.35
C HIS A 50 9.09 -1.46 2.30
N LEU A 51 9.50 -1.21 1.05
CA LEU A 51 9.44 -2.19 -0.03
C LEU A 51 10.34 -3.41 0.20
N SER A 52 11.42 -3.23 0.96
CA SER A 52 12.37 -4.32 1.27
C SER A 52 11.86 -5.23 2.38
N PHE A 53 11.31 -4.66 3.46
CA PHE A 53 11.06 -5.39 4.71
C PHE A 53 9.61 -5.34 5.20
N GLY A 54 8.73 -4.62 4.52
CA GLY A 54 7.31 -4.65 4.82
C GLY A 54 6.68 -5.99 4.46
N ASP A 55 5.52 -6.22 5.02
CA ASP A 55 4.77 -7.46 4.88
C ASP A 55 3.93 -7.44 3.60
N SER A 56 4.10 -8.44 2.74
CA SER A 56 3.42 -8.48 1.44
C SER A 56 2.09 -9.22 1.50
N ARG A 57 1.04 -8.53 1.07
CA ARG A 57 -0.36 -8.99 1.11
C ARG A 57 -1.10 -8.65 -0.17
N ALA A 58 -2.29 -9.23 -0.33
CA ALA A 58 -3.17 -8.98 -1.46
C ALA A 58 -3.52 -7.50 -1.61
N ALA A 59 -3.55 -7.04 -2.85
CA ALA A 59 -4.17 -5.80 -3.26
C ALA A 59 -4.99 -6.02 -4.53
N VAL A 60 -6.04 -5.23 -4.73
CA VAL A 60 -6.94 -5.39 -5.89
C VAL A 60 -7.33 -4.03 -6.46
N VAL A 61 -7.31 -3.92 -7.80
CA VAL A 61 -7.79 -2.72 -8.50
C VAL A 61 -9.31 -2.61 -8.42
N LEU A 62 -9.82 -1.51 -7.88
CA LEU A 62 -11.26 -1.28 -7.72
C LEU A 62 -11.84 -0.40 -8.84
N SER A 63 -11.10 0.61 -9.28
CA SER A 63 -11.51 1.52 -10.36
C SER A 63 -10.30 2.12 -11.07
N ARG A 64 -10.48 2.57 -12.33
CA ARG A 64 -9.44 3.27 -13.11
C ARG A 64 -9.63 4.79 -13.14
N VAL A 65 -10.85 5.28 -12.90
CA VAL A 65 -11.19 6.71 -12.92
C VAL A 65 -12.17 7.03 -11.77
N PRO A 66 -11.70 7.59 -10.63
CA PRO A 66 -10.28 7.72 -10.27
C PRO A 66 -9.61 6.35 -10.10
N LEU A 67 -8.27 6.27 -10.16
CA LEU A 67 -7.56 5.01 -9.91
C LEU A 67 -7.65 4.69 -8.42
N ARG A 68 -8.38 3.63 -8.07
CA ARG A 68 -8.50 3.12 -6.70
C ARG A 68 -8.00 1.69 -6.59
N VAL A 69 -7.26 1.41 -5.52
CA VAL A 69 -6.73 0.08 -5.21
C VAL A 69 -7.00 -0.23 -3.74
N SER A 70 -7.55 -1.41 -3.47
CA SER A 70 -7.65 -1.96 -2.12
C SER A 70 -6.29 -2.52 -1.69
N ALA A 71 -5.86 -2.25 -0.47
CA ALA A 71 -4.70 -2.85 0.16
C ALA A 71 -5.13 -3.59 1.42
N TYR A 72 -4.99 -4.91 1.44
CA TYR A 72 -5.37 -5.77 2.56
C TYR A 72 -4.26 -5.88 3.61
N SER A 73 -4.68 -6.04 4.86
CA SER A 73 -3.84 -6.44 5.98
C SER A 73 -4.52 -7.59 6.71
N ASP A 74 -3.82 -8.71 6.83
CA ASP A 74 -4.20 -9.84 7.69
C ASP A 74 -4.06 -9.51 9.18
N GLU A 75 -3.10 -8.65 9.53
CA GLU A 75 -2.92 -8.17 10.91
C GLU A 75 -4.18 -7.54 11.50
N LEU A 76 -4.94 -6.79 10.67
CA LEU A 76 -6.23 -6.21 11.04
C LEU A 76 -7.44 -6.97 10.48
N ASP A 77 -7.24 -7.94 9.58
CA ASP A 77 -8.28 -8.54 8.74
C ASP A 77 -9.20 -7.46 8.12
N CYS A 78 -8.57 -6.45 7.54
CA CYS A 78 -9.22 -5.25 7.01
C CYS A 78 -8.47 -4.75 5.77
N SER A 79 -9.16 -4.01 4.91
CA SER A 79 -8.57 -3.33 3.77
C SER A 79 -8.71 -1.83 3.91
N VAL A 80 -7.73 -1.11 3.37
CA VAL A 80 -7.82 0.32 3.13
C VAL A 80 -7.88 0.58 1.64
N VAL A 81 -8.78 1.46 1.22
CA VAL A 81 -8.85 1.87 -0.19
C VAL A 81 -7.98 3.09 -0.41
N LEU A 82 -7.09 2.98 -1.39
CA LEU A 82 -6.17 4.03 -1.81
C LEU A 82 -6.64 4.64 -3.12
N GLU A 83 -6.84 5.96 -3.14
CA GLU A 83 -7.09 6.74 -4.35
C GLU A 83 -5.81 7.46 -4.77
N PHE A 84 -5.40 7.23 -6.02
CA PHE A 84 -4.22 7.87 -6.59
C PHE A 84 -4.63 9.16 -7.29
N ASP A 85 -3.91 10.25 -7.02
CA ASP A 85 -4.12 11.51 -7.71
C ASP A 85 -3.92 11.38 -9.23
N LYS A 86 -4.41 12.36 -9.99
CA LYS A 86 -4.39 12.33 -11.46
C LYS A 86 -2.99 12.15 -12.05
N THR A 87 -1.96 12.70 -11.41
CA THR A 87 -0.57 12.63 -11.88
C THR A 87 -0.02 11.22 -11.66
N ALA A 88 -0.15 10.69 -10.44
CA ALA A 88 0.25 9.34 -10.12
C ALA A 88 -0.53 8.30 -10.95
N ALA A 89 -1.85 8.44 -11.03
CA ALA A 89 -2.72 7.58 -11.82
C ALA A 89 -2.32 7.57 -13.30
N LYS A 90 -2.01 8.73 -13.89
CA LYS A 90 -1.52 8.79 -15.28
C LYS A 90 -0.22 8.00 -15.45
N VAL A 91 0.77 8.22 -14.59
CA VAL A 91 2.07 7.52 -14.68
C VAL A 91 1.91 6.00 -14.51
N ILE A 92 0.99 5.57 -13.64
CA ILE A 92 0.66 4.16 -13.43
C ILE A 92 0.03 3.57 -14.70
N LEU A 93 -1.02 4.22 -15.22
CA LEU A 93 -1.77 3.70 -16.37
C LEU A 93 -0.99 3.80 -17.69
N ASP A 94 -0.05 4.74 -17.84
CA ASP A 94 0.87 4.78 -18.98
C ASP A 94 1.84 3.58 -18.96
N ARG A 95 2.20 3.08 -17.77
CA ARG A 95 3.07 1.90 -17.61
C ARG A 95 2.30 0.59 -17.73
N PHE A 96 1.06 0.57 -17.25
CA PHE A 96 0.19 -0.60 -17.22
C PHE A 96 -1.13 -0.28 -17.96
N PRO A 97 -1.09 -0.08 -19.30
CA PRO A 97 -2.29 0.24 -20.07
C PRO A 97 -3.38 -0.84 -19.97
N GLU A 98 -2.97 -2.09 -19.77
CA GLU A 98 -3.78 -3.29 -19.62
C GLU A 98 -4.44 -3.44 -18.25
N LEU A 99 -4.07 -2.62 -17.24
CA LEU A 99 -4.60 -2.70 -15.88
C LEU A 99 -6.13 -2.58 -15.88
N ARG A 100 -6.81 -3.54 -15.26
CA ARG A 100 -8.27 -3.68 -15.20
C ARG A 100 -8.76 -3.75 -13.76
N VAL A 101 -10.04 -3.44 -13.57
CA VAL A 101 -10.74 -3.70 -12.30
C VAL A 101 -10.72 -5.21 -12.03
N GLY A 102 -10.44 -5.59 -10.79
CA GLY A 102 -10.25 -6.99 -10.38
C GLY A 102 -8.82 -7.51 -10.58
N ASP A 103 -7.92 -6.73 -11.18
CA ASP A 103 -6.52 -7.15 -11.30
C ASP A 103 -5.88 -7.30 -9.92
N ARG A 104 -5.19 -8.42 -9.75
CA ARG A 104 -4.47 -8.78 -8.53
C ARG A 104 -3.11 -8.10 -8.49
N LEU A 105 -2.86 -7.39 -7.39
CA LEU A 105 -1.64 -6.66 -7.10
C LEU A 105 -1.09 -7.09 -5.74
N ILE A 106 0.07 -6.56 -5.38
CA ILE A 106 0.67 -6.71 -4.05
C ILE A 106 0.72 -5.35 -3.36
N THR A 107 0.20 -5.30 -2.14
CA THR A 107 0.57 -4.26 -1.18
C THR A 107 1.73 -4.76 -0.32
N VAL A 108 2.62 -3.84 0.03
CA VAL A 108 3.61 -4.04 1.08
C VAL A 108 3.25 -3.13 2.23
N ASN A 109 3.05 -3.69 3.42
CA ASN A 109 2.54 -3.01 4.59
C ASN A 109 3.62 -2.90 5.67
N THR A 110 3.68 -1.75 6.33
CA THR A 110 4.29 -1.64 7.66
C THR A 110 3.23 -1.14 8.63
N TYR A 111 3.49 -1.26 9.93
CA TYR A 111 2.45 -1.18 10.94
C TYR A 111 2.81 -0.19 12.04
N ALA A 112 1.78 0.46 12.58
CA ALA A 112 1.90 1.25 13.80
C ALA A 112 1.23 0.49 14.94
N ARG A 113 1.99 0.26 16.02
CA ARG A 113 1.45 -0.32 17.26
C ARG A 113 0.37 0.59 17.83
N GLY A 114 -0.67 -0.03 18.38
CA GLY A 114 -1.75 0.66 19.04
C GLY A 114 -2.87 -0.30 19.39
N ASP A 115 -3.51 -0.09 20.53
CA ASP A 115 -4.54 -0.99 21.06
C ASP A 115 -5.89 -0.82 20.36
N GLN A 116 -6.06 0.26 19.60
CA GLN A 116 -7.29 0.60 18.90
C GLN A 116 -6.99 0.99 17.44
N PRO A 117 -7.78 0.50 16.48
CA PRO A 117 -7.75 0.98 15.10
C PRO A 117 -7.98 2.48 15.00
N VAL A 118 -7.30 3.14 14.06
CA VAL A 118 -7.61 4.51 13.67
C VAL A 118 -9.01 4.62 13.07
N ARG A 119 -9.57 5.83 13.05
CA ARG A 119 -11.01 6.10 12.80
C ARG A 119 -11.63 5.49 11.54
N ASP A 120 -10.84 5.22 10.51
CA ASP A 120 -11.31 4.68 9.23
C ASP A 120 -11.01 3.19 9.05
N LEU A 121 -10.43 2.55 10.08
CA LEU A 121 -10.12 1.13 10.14
C LEU A 121 -10.82 0.47 11.32
N TRP A 122 -10.90 -0.85 11.30
CA TRP A 122 -11.44 -1.66 12.38
C TRP A 122 -10.70 -3.01 12.41
N ASN A 123 -10.91 -3.77 13.48
CA ASN A 123 -10.46 -5.15 13.55
C ASN A 123 -11.53 -6.06 12.94
N GLY A 124 -11.18 -6.75 11.87
CA GLY A 124 -12.00 -7.81 11.29
C GLY A 124 -12.02 -9.07 12.16
N PRO A 125 -12.90 -10.04 11.85
CA PRO A 125 -13.04 -11.30 12.57
C PRO A 125 -11.75 -12.11 12.77
N ALA A 126 -10.78 -12.01 11.84
CA ALA A 126 -9.50 -12.71 11.91
C ALA A 126 -8.33 -11.80 12.33
N SER A 127 -8.61 -10.62 12.87
CA SER A 127 -7.57 -9.68 13.34
C SER A 127 -6.73 -10.28 14.47
N TYR A 128 -5.44 -9.95 14.47
CA TYR A 128 -4.53 -10.28 15.56
C TYR A 128 -4.56 -9.24 16.70
N HIS A 129 -5.25 -8.11 16.51
CA HIS A 129 -5.37 -7.02 17.48
C HIS A 129 -4.02 -6.45 17.97
N ARG A 130 -2.99 -6.47 17.11
CA ARG A 130 -1.63 -5.99 17.44
C ARG A 130 -1.34 -4.56 17.03
N TYR A 131 -2.07 -4.05 16.04
CA TYR A 131 -1.77 -2.78 15.40
C TYR A 131 -3.04 -1.94 15.24
N GLY A 132 -2.88 -0.62 15.40
CA GLY A 132 -3.97 0.34 15.24
C GLY A 132 -4.00 0.99 13.87
N ASN A 133 -2.92 0.89 13.08
CA ASN A 133 -2.85 1.43 11.72
C ASN A 133 -1.81 0.67 10.90
N PHE A 134 -1.91 0.75 9.58
CA PHE A 134 -0.92 0.23 8.66
C PHE A 134 -0.70 1.17 7.48
N PHE A 135 0.48 1.07 6.88
CA PHE A 135 1.01 1.97 5.88
C PHE A 135 1.18 1.18 4.58
N PRO A 136 0.19 1.15 3.69
CA PRO A 136 0.29 0.36 2.47
C PRO A 136 1.10 1.07 1.39
N VAL A 137 1.85 0.29 0.62
CA VAL A 137 2.52 0.71 -0.62
C VAL A 137 2.27 -0.36 -1.68
N ILE A 138 1.64 0.01 -2.80
CA ILE A 138 1.36 -0.93 -3.90
C ILE A 138 2.66 -1.23 -4.66
N ALA A 139 3.26 -2.39 -4.40
CA ALA A 139 4.57 -2.79 -4.89
C ALA A 139 4.66 -2.74 -6.42
N ASN A 140 3.60 -3.17 -7.12
CA ASN A 140 3.52 -3.18 -8.59
C ASN A 140 3.85 -1.79 -9.18
N PHE A 141 3.45 -0.72 -8.49
CA PHE A 141 3.59 0.64 -8.97
C PHE A 141 4.97 1.21 -8.70
N TYR A 142 5.66 0.77 -7.64
CA TYR A 142 6.91 1.39 -7.19
C TYR A 142 8.16 0.53 -7.36
N ALA A 143 8.06 -0.78 -7.58
CA ALA A 143 9.22 -1.65 -7.74
C ALA A 143 9.93 -1.47 -9.10
N VAL A 144 11.25 -1.63 -9.11
CA VAL A 144 12.08 -1.71 -10.34
C VAL A 144 11.77 -3.01 -11.08
N ASP A 145 11.89 -4.13 -10.39
CA ASP A 145 11.64 -5.47 -10.90
C ASP A 145 10.30 -6.01 -10.40
N LEU A 146 9.48 -6.53 -11.31
CA LEU A 146 8.18 -7.11 -11.00
C LEU A 146 8.20 -8.63 -10.90
N ALA A 147 9.31 -9.30 -11.18
CA ALA A 147 9.40 -10.76 -11.06
C ALA A 147 9.09 -11.27 -9.63
N PRO A 148 9.61 -10.65 -8.55
CA PRO A 148 9.26 -11.07 -7.19
C PRO A 148 7.78 -10.78 -6.87
N VAL A 149 7.25 -9.67 -7.38
CA VAL A 149 5.83 -9.29 -7.23
C VAL A 149 4.92 -10.31 -7.90
N ALA A 150 5.24 -10.72 -9.14
CA ALA A 150 4.49 -11.72 -9.87
C ALA A 150 4.54 -13.09 -9.17
N LYS A 151 5.72 -13.51 -8.70
CA LYS A 151 5.89 -14.73 -7.92
C LYS A 151 5.03 -14.70 -6.64
N ARG A 152 5.03 -13.59 -5.91
CA ARG A 152 4.20 -13.44 -4.70
C ARG A 152 2.71 -13.45 -5.02
N THR A 153 2.30 -12.75 -6.07
CA THR A 153 0.90 -12.72 -6.52
C THR A 153 0.38 -14.12 -6.82
N ALA A 154 1.20 -14.99 -7.43
CA ALA A 154 0.85 -16.38 -7.71
C ALA A 154 0.87 -17.30 -6.47
N ALA A 155 1.57 -16.89 -5.41
CA ALA A 155 1.70 -17.67 -4.17
C ALA A 155 0.60 -17.36 -3.14
N ILE A 156 0.02 -16.16 -3.19
CA ILE A 156 -1.12 -15.78 -2.34
C ILE A 156 -2.36 -16.53 -2.81
N GLU A 157 -3.09 -17.13 -1.87
CA GLU A 157 -4.30 -17.89 -2.17
C GLU A 157 -5.43 -16.98 -2.69
N ASP A 158 -6.26 -17.50 -3.59
CA ASP A 158 -7.46 -16.84 -4.10
C ASP A 158 -8.42 -16.35 -3.00
N ALA A 159 -8.41 -17.00 -1.84
CA ALA A 159 -9.21 -16.60 -0.70
C ALA A 159 -8.80 -15.22 -0.15
N GLU A 160 -7.49 -14.90 -0.13
CA GLU A 160 -7.01 -13.62 0.38
C GLU A 160 -7.39 -12.46 -0.57
N PHE A 161 -7.31 -12.67 -1.88
CA PHE A 161 -7.77 -11.67 -2.85
C PHE A 161 -9.27 -11.40 -2.73
N ARG A 162 -10.09 -12.45 -2.59
CA ARG A 162 -11.54 -12.29 -2.36
C ARG A 162 -11.83 -11.61 -1.02
N ARG A 163 -11.02 -11.89 0.02
CA ARG A 163 -11.13 -11.20 1.31
C ARG A 163 -10.81 -9.71 1.16
N CYS A 164 -9.74 -9.38 0.44
CA CYS A 164 -9.34 -8.01 0.12
C CYS A 164 -10.43 -7.22 -0.62
N GLU A 165 -11.11 -7.83 -1.60
CA GLU A 165 -12.24 -7.22 -2.31
C GLU A 165 -13.41 -6.95 -1.34
N LYS A 166 -13.82 -7.96 -0.57
CA LYS A 166 -14.92 -7.82 0.39
C LYS A 166 -14.64 -6.74 1.44
N CYS A 167 -13.43 -6.72 1.99
CA CYS A 167 -13.02 -5.70 2.95
C CYS A 167 -12.97 -4.30 2.32
N ALA A 168 -12.69 -4.19 1.02
CA ALA A 168 -12.75 -2.92 0.30
C ALA A 168 -14.17 -2.38 0.18
N GLU A 169 -15.13 -3.27 -0.12
CA GLU A 169 -16.56 -2.92 -0.17
C GLU A 169 -17.04 -2.42 1.20
N GLU A 170 -16.67 -3.14 2.27
CA GLU A 170 -16.95 -2.74 3.66
C GLU A 170 -16.30 -1.37 3.99
N TYR A 171 -15.05 -1.15 3.58
CA TYR A 171 -14.34 0.11 3.78
C TYR A 171 -15.02 1.29 3.11
N LEU A 172 -15.38 1.16 1.83
CA LEU A 172 -16.06 2.24 1.11
C LEU A 172 -17.46 2.50 1.67
N LEU A 173 -18.18 1.46 2.09
CA LEU A 173 -19.49 1.62 2.71
C LEU A 173 -19.42 2.40 4.03
N ILE A 174 -18.48 2.02 4.91
CA ILE A 174 -18.32 2.64 6.25
C ILE A 174 -17.80 4.08 6.13
N ASN A 175 -16.96 4.34 5.13
CA ASN A 175 -16.29 5.63 4.98
C ASN A 175 -16.93 6.54 3.92
N ASP A 176 -18.22 6.35 3.60
CA ASP A 176 -18.97 7.19 2.65
C ASP A 176 -18.27 7.35 1.27
N ASP A 177 -17.78 6.24 0.71
CA ASP A 177 -17.02 6.14 -0.54
C ASP A 177 -15.71 6.96 -0.57
N ARG A 178 -15.22 7.39 0.59
CA ARG A 178 -13.93 8.07 0.72
C ARG A 178 -12.79 7.04 0.73
N ALA A 179 -11.64 7.45 0.21
CA ALA A 179 -10.43 6.64 0.13
C ALA A 179 -9.22 7.45 0.63
N ARG A 180 -8.25 6.77 1.26
CA ARG A 180 -6.97 7.41 1.65
C ARG A 180 -6.16 7.78 0.40
N ASN A 181 -5.19 8.67 0.58
CA ASN A 181 -4.28 9.04 -0.48
C ASN A 181 -3.34 7.87 -0.83
N GLY A 182 -3.28 7.47 -2.11
CA GLY A 182 -2.44 6.38 -2.60
C GLY A 182 -0.94 6.69 -2.71
N SER A 183 -0.52 7.91 -2.36
CA SER A 183 0.89 8.27 -2.26
C SER A 183 1.54 7.53 -1.07
N PRO A 184 2.71 6.91 -1.25
CA PRO A 184 3.43 6.25 -0.15
C PRO A 184 3.90 7.24 0.93
N PHE A 185 3.83 8.55 0.68
CA PHE A 185 4.11 9.58 1.69
C PHE A 185 2.91 9.88 2.59
N LEU A 186 1.68 9.49 2.18
CA LEU A 186 0.43 9.92 2.80
C LEU A 186 -0.55 8.76 3.08
N SER A 187 -0.26 7.55 2.61
CA SER A 187 -1.16 6.38 2.73
C SER A 187 -1.42 5.95 4.18
N SER A 188 -0.58 6.40 5.12
CA SER A 188 -0.74 6.19 6.56
C SER A 188 -1.74 7.14 7.23
N ILE A 189 -2.14 8.22 6.56
CA ILE A 189 -2.97 9.28 7.14
C ILE A 189 -4.46 8.88 7.06
N PRO A 190 -5.16 8.71 8.20
CA PRO A 190 -6.58 8.35 8.25
C PRO A 190 -7.51 9.42 7.64
N LEU A 191 -8.61 8.99 7.01
CA LEU A 191 -9.66 9.83 6.40
C LEU A 191 -10.30 10.86 7.31
#